data_AF-A0A6L5F9Y1-F1
#
_entry.id   AF-A0A6L5F9Y1-F1
#
_cell.length_a   1.000
_cell.length_b   1.000
_cell.length_c   1.000
_cell.angle_alpha   90.00
_cell.angle_beta   90.00
_cell.angle_gamma   90.00
#
_symmetry.space_group_name_H-M   'P 1'
#
loop_
_entity.id
_entity.type
_entity.pdbx_description
1 polymer ?
#
loop_
_entity_poly.entity_id
_entity_poly.type
_entity_poly.pdbx_seq_one_letter_code
_entity_poly.pdbx_strand_id
1 'polypeptide(L)'
;MSDDIVYESAIVSVGSDVPMFAEEGMLIIFSDSAPDELRDVAVIHAHPDTEVVPERGDVVEIGSHAHRVTAVGDISGDNFRNLGHVTFKMNGLK
;
A
#
# COMPACT_ATOMS: atom_id res chain seq x y z
N MET A 1 23.05 -8.10 -7.82
CA MET A 1 22.44 -6.90 -7.25
C MET A 1 21.37 -7.43 -6.34
N SER A 2 21.43 -7.15 -5.05
CA SER A 2 20.52 -7.77 -4.11
C SER A 2 19.14 -7.14 -4.27
N ASP A 3 18.19 -7.90 -4.79
CA ASP A 3 16.75 -7.63 -4.66
C ASP A 3 16.33 -7.98 -3.22
N ASP A 4 16.89 -7.27 -2.24
CA ASP A 4 16.53 -7.48 -0.84
C ASP A 4 15.12 -6.94 -0.62
N ILE A 5 14.16 -7.84 -0.46
CA ILE A 5 12.79 -7.51 -0.09
C ILE A 5 12.84 -6.95 1.33
N VAL A 6 12.63 -5.63 1.45
CA VAL A 6 12.64 -4.91 2.73
C VAL A 6 11.32 -5.00 3.48
N TYR A 7 10.24 -5.31 2.77
CA TYR A 7 8.91 -5.47 3.33
C TYR A 7 8.09 -6.43 2.47
N GLU A 8 7.46 -7.41 3.11
CA GLU A 8 6.55 -8.36 2.47
C GLU A 8 5.32 -8.53 3.37
N SER A 9 4.13 -8.50 2.76
CA SER A 9 2.88 -8.77 3.46
C SER A 9 1.90 -9.52 2.57
N ALA A 10 0.97 -10.23 3.21
CA ALA A 10 -0.09 -10.98 2.54
C ALA A 10 -1.42 -10.22 2.62
N ILE A 11 -2.19 -10.26 1.53
CA ILE A 11 -3.55 -9.74 1.50
C ILE A 11 -4.45 -10.68 2.31
N VAL A 12 -5.16 -10.12 3.29
CA VAL A 12 -6.13 -10.81 4.16
C VAL A 12 -7.52 -10.72 3.56
N SER A 13 -7.92 -9.52 3.12
CA SER A 13 -9.20 -9.28 2.47
C SER A 13 -9.15 -8.09 1.54
N VAL A 14 -10.13 -8.01 0.64
CA VAL A 14 -10.31 -6.91 -0.31
C VAL A 14 -11.73 -6.40 -0.15
N GLY A 15 -11.89 -5.12 0.16
CA GLY A 15 -13.18 -4.46 0.24
C GLY A 15 -13.97 -4.49 -1.08
N SER A 16 -15.30 -4.43 -0.99
CA SER A 16 -16.18 -4.48 -2.15
C SER A 16 -16.01 -3.31 -3.13
N ASP A 17 -15.60 -2.15 -2.61
CA ASP A 17 -15.49 -0.91 -3.38
C ASP A 17 -14.07 -0.68 -3.91
N VAL A 18 -13.09 -1.49 -3.49
CA VAL A 18 -11.71 -1.43 -3.99
C VAL A 18 -11.62 -1.44 -5.51
N PRO A 19 -12.37 -2.28 -6.26
CA PRO A 19 -12.32 -2.28 -7.72
C PRO A 19 -12.68 -0.91 -8.34
N MET A 20 -13.64 -0.19 -7.76
CA MET A 20 -14.05 1.14 -8.22
C MET A 20 -12.91 2.15 -8.07
N PHE A 21 -12.22 2.15 -6.94
CA PHE A 21 -11.04 3.01 -6.75
C PHE A 21 -9.87 2.61 -7.65
N ALA A 22 -9.68 1.31 -7.86
CA ALA A 22 -8.63 0.78 -8.72
C ALA A 22 -8.83 1.21 -10.18
N GLU A 23 -10.08 1.29 -10.66
CA GLU A 23 -10.42 1.85 -11.98
C GLU A 23 -10.04 3.32 -12.12
N GLU A 24 -10.10 4.09 -11.02
CA GLU A 24 -9.60 5.47 -10.96
C GLU A 24 -8.08 5.57 -10.73
N GLY A 25 -7.38 4.43 -10.69
CA GLY A 25 -5.94 4.37 -10.47
C GLY A 25 -5.55 4.65 -9.02
N MET A 26 -6.44 4.38 -8.06
CA MET A 26 -6.17 4.51 -6.62
C MET A 26 -6.31 3.16 -5.93
N LEU A 27 -5.33 2.81 -5.09
CA LEU A 27 -5.37 1.61 -4.28
C LEU A 27 -5.09 1.99 -2.83
N ILE A 28 -6.09 1.80 -1.98
CA ILE A 28 -6.01 2.08 -0.55
C ILE A 28 -5.67 0.77 0.16
N ILE A 29 -4.62 0.79 0.98
CA ILE A 29 -4.21 -0.35 1.80
C ILE A 29 -4.29 0.04 3.27
N PHE A 30 -4.69 -0.91 4.10
CA PHE A 30 -4.70 -0.83 5.54
C PHE A 30 -4.25 -2.15 6.18
N SER A 31 -3.83 -2.09 7.44
CA SER A 31 -3.69 -3.30 8.26
C SER A 31 -5.04 -3.82 8.75
N ASP A 32 -5.00 -4.97 9.42
CA ASP A 32 -6.15 -5.57 10.10
C ASP A 32 -6.77 -4.68 11.20
N SER A 33 -6.06 -3.65 11.66
CA SER A 33 -6.56 -2.67 12.63
C SER A 33 -7.46 -1.59 12.02
N ALA A 34 -7.70 -1.61 10.70
CA ALA A 34 -8.65 -0.69 10.07
C ALA A 34 -10.07 -0.81 10.64
N PRO A 35 -10.74 0.34 10.88
CA PRO A 35 -12.17 0.39 11.18
C PRO A 35 -13.00 -0.30 10.10
N ASP A 36 -14.09 -0.96 10.49
CA ASP A 36 -14.97 -1.69 9.57
C ASP A 36 -15.48 -0.81 8.42
N GLU A 37 -15.79 0.45 8.68
CA GLU A 37 -16.26 1.42 7.67
C GLU A 37 -15.23 1.66 6.55
N LEU A 38 -13.93 1.47 6.81
CA LEU A 38 -12.87 1.64 5.81
C LEU A 38 -12.49 0.32 5.14
N ARG A 39 -12.93 -0.82 5.67
CA ARG A 39 -12.61 -2.14 5.10
C ARG A 39 -13.28 -2.36 3.75
N ASP A 40 -14.43 -1.74 3.50
CA ASP A 40 -15.14 -1.86 2.22
C ASP A 40 -14.41 -1.15 1.07
N VAL A 41 -13.63 -0.11 1.38
CA VAL A 41 -12.89 0.69 0.38
C VAL A 41 -11.40 0.38 0.32
N ALA A 42 -10.90 -0.54 1.17
CA ALA A 42 -9.48 -0.82 1.32
C ALA A 42 -9.13 -2.30 1.12
N VAL A 43 -7.88 -2.51 0.70
CA VAL A 43 -7.23 -3.82 0.80
C VAL A 43 -6.65 -3.97 2.20
N ILE A 44 -7.04 -5.03 2.89
CA ILE A 44 -6.51 -5.35 4.22
C ILE A 44 -5.34 -6.30 4.04
N HIS A 45 -4.16 -5.92 4.53
CA HIS A 45 -2.99 -6.79 4.61
C HIS A 45 -2.66 -7.20 6.04
N ALA A 46 -1.92 -8.29 6.19
CA ALA A 46 -1.28 -8.63 7.44
C ALA A 46 -0.01 -7.78 7.58
N HIS A 47 -0.10 -6.65 8.29
CA HIS A 47 1.02 -5.73 8.45
C HIS A 47 1.99 -6.27 9.51
N PRO A 48 3.19 -6.76 9.17
CA PRO A 48 4.22 -7.00 10.17
C PRO A 48 4.73 -5.66 10.69
N ASP A 49 5.09 -5.60 11.97
CA ASP A 49 5.80 -4.45 12.54
C ASP A 49 7.05 -4.16 11.68
N THR A 50 7.09 -2.97 11.09
CA THR A 50 8.19 -2.54 10.22
C THR A 50 8.53 -1.08 10.44
N GLU A 51 9.82 -0.76 10.37
CA GLU A 51 10.30 0.63 10.30
C GLU A 51 10.48 1.11 8.85
N VAL A 52 10.38 0.17 7.90
CA VAL A 52 10.59 0.41 6.47
C VAL A 52 9.41 1.16 5.89
N VAL A 53 9.72 2.24 5.18
CA VAL A 53 8.75 3.05 4.45
C VAL A 53 9.22 3.11 3.01
N PRO A 54 8.32 2.96 2.01
CA PRO A 54 8.69 3.12 0.61
C PRO A 54 9.26 4.52 0.37
N GLU A 55 10.40 4.60 -0.32
CA GLU A 55 11.04 5.83 -0.75
C GLU A 55 10.96 6.00 -2.28
N ARG A 56 11.18 7.23 -2.75
CA ARG A 56 11.22 7.50 -4.19
C ARG A 56 12.36 6.72 -4.83
N GLY A 57 12.02 5.92 -5.84
CA GLY A 57 12.98 5.08 -6.56
C GLY A 57 12.83 3.60 -6.24
N ASP A 58 12.15 3.26 -5.14
CA ASP A 58 11.84 1.88 -4.77
C ASP A 58 10.89 1.21 -5.76
N VAL A 59 10.83 -0.11 -5.67
CA VAL A 59 9.91 -0.94 -6.43
C VAL A 59 8.94 -1.59 -5.46
N VAL A 60 7.65 -1.41 -5.71
CA VAL A 60 6.57 -2.06 -4.99
C VAL A 60 5.96 -3.10 -5.91
N GLU A 61 5.95 -4.35 -5.46
CA GLU A 61 5.31 -5.46 -6.19
C GLU A 61 3.95 -5.78 -5.58
N ILE A 62 2.91 -5.79 -6.42
CA ILE A 62 1.54 -6.15 -6.04
C ILE A 62 1.11 -7.32 -6.91
N GLY A 63 1.04 -8.51 -6.30
CA GLY A 63 0.81 -9.75 -7.03
C GLY A 63 1.97 -10.02 -8.00
N SER A 64 1.71 -10.00 -9.30
CA SER A 64 2.73 -10.17 -10.34
C SER A 64 3.13 -8.86 -11.03
N HIS A 65 2.72 -7.71 -10.49
CA HIS A 65 2.95 -6.40 -11.11
C HIS A 65 3.91 -5.57 -10.26
N ALA A 66 5.05 -5.23 -10.85
CA ALA A 66 6.04 -4.36 -10.25
C ALA A 66 5.82 -2.89 -10.67
N HIS A 67 5.78 -1.99 -9.69
CA HIS A 67 5.56 -0.56 -9.87
C HIS A 67 6.71 0.23 -9.25
N ARG A 68 7.22 1.24 -9.96
CA ARG A 68 8.27 2.12 -9.44
C ARG A 68 7.66 3.31 -8.71
N VAL A 69 8.13 3.57 -7.49
CA VAL A 69 7.71 4.71 -6.68
C VAL A 69 8.27 6.00 -7.29
N THR A 70 7.39 6.87 -7.79
CA THR A 70 7.76 8.16 -8.38
C THR A 70 7.82 9.29 -7.36
N ALA A 71 7.00 9.20 -6.31
CA ALA A 71 6.89 10.15 -5.23
C ALA A 71 6.30 9.48 -3.99
N VAL A 72 6.58 10.07 -2.82
CA VAL A 72 6.11 9.62 -1.51
C VAL A 72 5.61 10.86 -0.77
N GLY A 73 4.45 10.77 -0.15
CA GLY A 73 3.90 11.88 0.61
C GLY A 73 4.59 12.01 1.97
N ASP A 74 4.71 13.24 2.49
CA ASP A 74 5.45 13.48 3.74
C ASP A 74 4.87 12.71 4.95
N ILE A 75 3.57 12.39 4.92
CA ILE A 75 2.84 11.72 6.01
C ILE A 75 2.69 10.21 5.75
N SER A 76 2.96 9.72 4.53
CA SER A 76 2.69 8.31 4.19
C SER A 76 3.54 7.33 5.00
N GLY A 77 4.75 7.72 5.40
CA GLY A 77 5.61 6.87 6.23
C GLY A 77 5.06 6.65 7.62
N ASP A 78 4.61 7.71 8.30
CA ASP A 78 4.06 7.60 9.65
C ASP A 78 2.71 6.86 9.63
N ASN A 79 1.89 7.08 8.61
CA ASN A 79 0.64 6.33 8.43
C ASN A 79 0.90 4.85 8.19
N PHE A 80 1.91 4.52 7.38
CA PHE A 80 2.26 3.13 7.09
C PHE A 80 2.75 2.42 8.35
N ARG A 81 3.65 3.04 9.13
CA ARG A 81 4.16 2.45 10.37
C ARG A 81 3.09 2.27 11.45
N ASN A 82 2.20 3.26 11.61
CA ASN A 82 1.24 3.24 12.73
C ASN A 82 -0.04 2.47 12.40
N LEU A 83 -0.48 2.46 11.15
CA LEU A 83 -1.80 1.98 10.74
C LEU A 83 -1.73 0.93 9.61
N GLY A 84 -0.53 0.56 9.15
CA GLY A 84 -0.37 -0.18 7.89
C GLY A 84 -1.00 0.55 6.70
N HIS A 85 -1.21 1.86 6.82
CA HIS A 85 -2.00 2.62 5.86
C HIS A 85 -1.14 3.29 4.81
N VAL A 86 -1.42 2.99 3.55
CA VAL A 86 -0.85 3.70 2.42
C VAL A 86 -1.88 3.78 1.29
N THR A 87 -1.85 4.87 0.54
CA THR A 87 -2.65 5.01 -0.68
C THR A 87 -1.71 5.08 -1.87
N PHE A 88 -1.75 4.07 -2.73
CA PHE A 88 -1.04 4.10 -4.00
C PHE A 88 -1.88 4.82 -5.04
N LYS A 89 -1.25 5.75 -5.76
CA LYS A 89 -1.84 6.43 -6.91
C LYS A 89 -1.06 6.04 -8.17
N MET A 90 -1.70 5.29 -9.05
CA MET A 90 -1.15 4.79 -10.30
C MET A 90 -1.29 5.83 -11.44
N ASN A 91 -1.13 7.12 -11.15
CA ASN A 91 -1.26 8.20 -12.14
C ASN A 91 0.07 8.57 -12.82
N GLY A 92 1.19 7.99 -12.38
CA GLY A 92 2.53 8.26 -12.91
C GLY A 92 3.04 9.69 -12.67
N LEU A 93 2.34 10.48 -11.84
CA LEU A 93 2.74 11.83 -11.50
C LEU A 93 3.91 11.82 -10.49
N LYS A 94 4.68 12.91 -10.49
CA LYS A 94 5.79 13.17 -9.57
C LYS A 94 5.36 14.11 -8.46
#